data_AF-A0A397IHV4-F1
#
_entry.id   AF-A0A397IHV4-F1
#
_cell.length_a   1.000
_cell.length_b   1.000
_cell.length_c   1.000
_cell.angle_alpha   90.00
_cell.angle_beta   90.00
_cell.angle_gamma   90.00
#
_symmetry.space_group_name_H-M   'P 1'
#
loop_
_entity.id
_entity.type
_entity.pdbx_description
1 polymer ?
#
loop_
_entity_poly.entity_id
_entity_poly.type
_entity_poly.pdbx_seq_one_letter_code
_entity_poly.pdbx_strand_id
1 'polypeptide(L)'
;MLSYIDRNVTDNKETRQRAFNVKLFNNELPTLEKLKDRFPKIYENNSCIRCNLEKKDQVHVLTCPKNLIDIHSCRNKLINLLVNKTTTVACEDTCKNMCKTLEALKELHIP
;
A
#
# COMPACT_ATOMS: atom_id res chain seq x y z
N MET A 1 19.17 32.16 3.94
CA MET A 1 18.64 31.99 5.32
C MET A 1 18.55 30.49 5.56
N LEU A 2 19.58 29.90 6.18
CA LEU A 2 19.57 28.48 6.53
C LEU A 2 18.68 28.31 7.76
N SER A 3 17.58 27.57 7.62
CA SER A 3 16.69 27.28 8.75
C SER A 3 17.48 26.53 9.82
N TYR A 4 17.49 27.08 11.03
CA TYR A 4 18.06 26.47 12.21
C TYR A 4 17.29 25.19 12.52
N ILE A 5 17.84 24.04 12.13
CA ILE A 5 17.32 22.73 12.54
C ILE A 5 17.82 22.52 13.97
N ASP A 6 16.93 22.70 14.94
CA ASP A 6 17.23 22.44 16.34
C ASP A 6 17.49 20.94 16.53
N ARG A 7 18.78 20.57 16.58
CA ARG A 7 19.25 19.18 16.66
C ARG A 7 18.89 18.48 17.99
N ASN A 8 18.29 19.21 18.93
CA ASN A 8 17.97 18.71 20.27
C ASN A 8 16.51 18.26 20.44
N VAL A 9 15.68 18.40 19.40
CA VAL A 9 14.29 17.93 19.43
C VAL A 9 14.15 16.68 18.59
N THR A 10 14.01 15.53 19.24
CA THR A 10 13.63 14.28 18.56
C THR A 10 12.15 14.32 18.21
N ASP A 11 11.84 14.49 16.93
CA ASP A 11 10.49 14.25 16.42
C ASP A 11 10.18 12.74 16.45
N ASN A 12 9.02 12.40 17.04
CA ASN A 12 8.59 11.02 17.18
C ASN A 12 8.31 10.38 15.81
N LYS A 13 7.78 11.16 14.86
CA LYS A 13 7.48 10.64 13.51
C LYS A 13 8.77 10.31 12.76
N GLU A 14 9.75 11.21 12.74
CA GLU A 14 11.08 10.93 12.16
C GLU A 14 11.77 9.75 12.82
N THR A 15 11.71 9.65 14.15
CA THR A 15 12.33 8.56 14.91
C THR A 15 11.72 7.20 14.51
N ARG A 16 10.39 7.11 14.42
CA ARG A 16 9.69 5.90 13.95
C ARG A 16 10.04 5.56 12.52
N GLN A 17 10.12 6.55 11.63
CA GLN A 17 10.48 6.34 10.23
C GLN A 17 11.91 5.78 10.10
N ARG A 18 12.88 6.35 10.83
CA ARG A 18 14.26 5.83 10.86
C ARG A 18 14.30 4.41 11.40
N ALA A 19 13.61 4.13 12.52
CA ALA A 19 13.56 2.79 13.09
C ALA A 19 12.93 1.77 12.13
N PHE A 20 11.86 2.14 11.43
CA PHE A 20 11.27 1.30 10.39
C PHE A 20 12.25 1.03 9.25
N ASN A 21 12.92 2.07 8.74
CA ASN A 21 13.87 1.94 7.65
C ASN A 21 15.07 1.06 8.02
N VAL A 22 15.61 1.20 9.23
CA VAL A 22 16.71 0.33 9.73
C VAL A 22 16.25 -1.12 9.82
N LYS A 23 15.06 -1.37 10.40
CA LYS A 23 14.50 -2.73 10.46
C LYS A 23 14.20 -3.32 9.08
N LEU A 24 13.78 -2.49 8.13
CA LEU A 24 13.57 -2.91 6.75
C LEU A 24 14.89 -3.29 6.09
N PHE A 25 15.92 -2.45 6.21
CA PHE A 25 17.25 -2.67 5.64
C PHE A 25 17.91 -3.93 6.20
N ASN A 26 17.82 -4.15 7.51
CA ASN A 26 18.38 -5.33 8.17
C ASN A 26 17.49 -6.59 8.03
N ASN A 27 16.38 -6.51 7.29
CA ASN A 27 15.38 -7.58 7.21
C ASN A 27 14.98 -8.07 8.62
N GLU A 28 14.67 -7.17 9.54
CA GLU A 28 14.25 -7.44 10.92
C GLU A 28 12.74 -7.21 11.12
N LEU A 29 12.03 -6.74 10.08
CA LEU A 29 10.59 -6.53 10.16
C LEU A 29 9.87 -7.83 10.59
N PRO A 30 8.88 -7.74 11.50
CA PRO A 30 8.15 -8.89 12.01
C PRO A 30 7.15 -9.39 10.96
N THR A 31 7.65 -10.13 9.97
CA THR A 31 6.82 -10.83 8.99
C THR A 31 6.20 -12.07 9.62
N LEU A 32 5.07 -12.54 9.08
CA LEU A 32 4.40 -13.74 9.58
C LEU A 32 5.33 -14.97 9.60
N GLU A 33 6.22 -15.09 8.62
CA GLU A 33 7.23 -16.15 8.56
C GLU A 33 8.22 -16.08 9.73
N LYS A 34 8.77 -14.90 10.03
CA LYS A 34 9.68 -14.72 11.18
C LYS A 34 8.98 -14.84 12.52
N LEU A 35 7.69 -14.50 12.58
CA LEU A 35 6.90 -14.68 13.80
C LEU A 35 6.63 -16.15 14.10
N LYS A 36 6.41 -16.97 13.06
CA LYS A 36 6.32 -18.43 13.19
C LYS A 36 7.61 -19.06 13.66
N ASP A 37 8.73 -18.63 13.09
CA ASP A 37 10.06 -19.09 13.47
C ASP A 37 10.35 -18.80 14.95
N ARG A 38 10.06 -17.58 15.41
CA ARG A 38 10.29 -17.18 16.82
C ARG A 38 9.27 -17.75 17.80
N PHE A 39 8.00 -17.85 17.40
CA PHE A 39 6.89 -18.21 18.30
C PHE A 39 5.94 -19.22 17.63
N PRO A 40 6.39 -20.46 17.37
CA PRO A 40 5.64 -21.42 16.58
C PRO A 40 4.28 -21.76 17.18
N LYS A 41 4.20 -21.90 18.52
CA LYS A 41 2.95 -22.21 19.24
C LYS A 41 1.85 -21.15 19.10
N ILE A 42 2.23 -19.88 18.88
CA ILE A 42 1.27 -18.78 18.75
C ILE A 42 0.79 -18.63 17.31
N TYR A 43 1.64 -18.98 16.34
CA TYR A 43 1.39 -18.77 14.91
C TYR A 43 1.30 -20.08 14.12
N GLU A 44 0.68 -21.12 14.67
CA GLU A 44 0.50 -22.41 13.99
C GLU A 44 -0.34 -22.31 12.71
N ASN A 45 -1.40 -21.50 12.74
CA ASN A 45 -2.33 -21.42 11.63
C ASN A 45 -1.84 -20.44 10.55
N ASN A 46 -1.78 -20.95 9.33
CA ASN A 46 -1.38 -20.21 8.15
C ASN A 46 -2.57 -19.71 7.34
N SER A 47 -3.80 -19.98 7.75
CA SER A 47 -4.99 -19.56 7.02
C SER A 47 -5.37 -18.11 7.32
N CYS A 48 -6.10 -17.51 6.38
CA CYS A 48 -6.60 -16.15 6.51
C CYS A 48 -7.59 -16.04 7.67
N ILE A 49 -7.38 -15.08 8.57
CA ILE A 49 -8.24 -14.87 9.75
C ILE A 49 -9.69 -14.50 9.39
N ARG A 50 -9.95 -14.08 8.15
CA ARG A 50 -11.28 -13.67 7.70
C ARG A 50 -12.08 -14.81 7.10
N CYS A 51 -11.49 -15.59 6.20
CA CYS A 51 -12.19 -16.68 5.53
C CYS A 51 -11.85 -18.07 6.09
N ASN A 52 -10.74 -18.22 6.82
CA ASN A 52 -10.19 -19.48 7.33
C ASN A 52 -9.97 -20.58 6.27
N LEU A 53 -10.02 -20.24 4.98
CA LEU A 53 -9.95 -21.17 3.85
C LEU A 53 -8.58 -21.13 3.18
N GLU A 54 -8.17 -19.96 2.69
CA GLU A 54 -6.92 -19.79 1.94
C GLU A 54 -5.75 -19.44 2.86
N LYS A 55 -4.53 -19.72 2.38
CA LYS A 55 -3.30 -19.31 3.06
C LYS A 55 -3.22 -17.78 3.15
N LYS A 56 -2.90 -17.28 4.33
CA LYS A 56 -2.61 -15.87 4.58
C LYS A 56 -1.25 -15.52 3.97
N ASP A 57 -1.28 -14.98 2.76
CA ASP A 57 -0.15 -14.28 2.15
C ASP A 57 -0.45 -12.78 1.99
N GLN A 58 0.49 -12.05 1.40
CA GLN A 58 0.36 -10.60 1.23
C GLN A 58 -0.75 -10.21 0.25
N VAL A 59 -1.10 -11.10 -0.68
CA VAL A 59 -2.11 -10.84 -1.72
C VAL A 59 -3.50 -11.16 -1.20
N HIS A 60 -3.70 -12.35 -0.64
CA HIS A 60 -4.99 -12.80 -0.12
C HIS A 60 -5.53 -11.88 0.97
N VAL A 61 -4.67 -11.31 1.82
CA VAL A 61 -5.12 -10.35 2.85
C VAL A 61 -5.89 -9.17 2.22
N LEU A 62 -5.51 -8.75 1.02
CA LEU A 62 -6.14 -7.66 0.28
C LEU A 62 -7.33 -8.15 -0.58
N THR A 63 -7.23 -9.34 -1.18
CA THR A 63 -8.24 -9.89 -2.10
C THR A 63 -9.28 -10.81 -1.43
N CYS A 64 -9.20 -11.04 -0.12
CA CYS A 64 -10.06 -11.97 0.58
C CYS A 64 -11.56 -11.63 0.35
N PRO A 65 -12.39 -12.60 -0.06
CA PRO A 65 -13.81 -12.35 -0.38
C PRO A 65 -14.65 -12.00 0.86
N LYS A 66 -14.12 -12.25 2.06
CA LYS A 66 -14.74 -11.84 3.33
C LYS A 66 -14.31 -10.43 3.78
N ASN A 67 -13.56 -9.70 2.97
CA ASN A 67 -13.24 -8.30 3.23
C ASN A 67 -14.52 -7.45 3.10
N LEU A 68 -14.73 -6.54 4.07
CA LEU A 68 -15.85 -5.58 4.02
C LEU A 68 -15.77 -4.65 2.82
N ILE A 69 -14.54 -4.37 2.36
CA ILE A 69 -14.25 -3.52 1.22
C ILE A 69 -13.53 -4.36 0.20
N ASP A 70 -14.11 -4.44 -0.98
CA ASP A 70 -13.51 -5.09 -2.13
C ASP A 70 -12.35 -4.26 -2.69
N ILE A 71 -11.22 -4.91 -2.95
CA ILE A 71 -10.01 -4.30 -3.48
C ILE A 71 -10.23 -3.77 -4.91
N HIS A 72 -11.08 -4.41 -5.71
CA HIS A 72 -11.39 -3.93 -7.05
C HIS A 72 -12.20 -2.63 -7.00
N SER A 73 -13.13 -2.49 -6.04
CA SER A 73 -13.82 -1.23 -5.76
C SER A 73 -12.84 -0.11 -5.38
N CYS A 74 -11.86 -0.39 -4.54
CA CYS A 74 -10.79 0.56 -4.19
C CYS A 74 -9.97 0.97 -5.42
N ARG A 75 -9.56 0.01 -6.25
CA ARG A 75 -8.84 0.27 -7.51
C ARG A 75 -9.64 1.21 -8.41
N ASN A 76 -10.91 0.93 -8.64
CA ASN A 76 -11.77 1.75 -9.50
C ASN A 76 -11.96 3.16 -8.94
N LYS A 77 -12.17 3.30 -7.63
CA LYS A 77 -12.24 4.61 -6.97
C LYS A 77 -10.94 5.41 -7.13
N LEU A 78 -9.79 4.76 -6.97
CA LEU A 78 -8.49 5.41 -7.14
C LEU A 78 -8.30 5.88 -8.59
N ILE A 79 -8.60 5.01 -9.57
CA ILE A 79 -8.55 5.38 -11.00
C ILE A 79 -9.43 6.59 -11.27
N ASN A 80 -10.69 6.57 -10.83
CA ASN A 80 -11.61 7.70 -11.03
C ASN A 80 -11.11 8.99 -10.37
N LEU A 81 -10.54 8.91 -9.17
CA LEU A 81 -9.97 10.06 -8.48
C LEU A 81 -8.77 10.65 -9.23
N LEU A 82 -7.89 9.80 -9.77
CA LEU A 82 -6.76 10.22 -10.59
C LEU A 82 -7.22 10.83 -11.91
N VAL A 83 -8.22 10.23 -12.57
CA VAL A 83 -8.83 10.78 -13.79
C VAL A 83 -9.39 12.17 -13.51
N ASN A 84 -10.23 12.32 -12.49
CA ASN A 84 -10.87 13.60 -12.18
C ASN A 84 -9.87 14.70 -11.81
N LYS A 85 -8.81 14.35 -11.06
CA LYS A 85 -7.74 15.31 -10.74
C LYS A 85 -6.94 15.72 -11.98
N THR A 86 -6.69 14.79 -12.90
CA THR A 86 -5.93 15.11 -14.11
C THR A 86 -6.79 15.89 -15.11
N THR A 87 -8.08 15.58 -15.27
CA THR A 87 -8.98 16.33 -16.17
C THR A 87 -9.26 17.74 -15.68
N THR A 88 -9.35 17.97 -14.37
CA THR A 88 -9.49 19.32 -13.80
C THR A 88 -8.25 20.18 -14.03
N VAL A 89 -7.05 19.60 -13.98
CA VAL A 89 -5.78 20.28 -14.30
C VAL A 89 -5.59 20.49 -15.81
N ALA A 90 -6.03 19.55 -16.66
CA ALA A 90 -5.90 19.65 -18.12
C ALA A 90 -6.93 20.58 -18.79
N CYS A 91 -7.94 21.06 -18.05
CA CYS A 91 -8.80 22.15 -18.51
C CYS A 91 -8.06 23.50 -18.56
N GLU A 92 -6.89 23.61 -17.91
CA GLU A 92 -6.07 24.81 -18.03
C GLU A 92 -5.24 24.86 -19.32
N ASP A 93 -4.80 23.73 -19.91
CA ASP A 93 -4.23 23.69 -21.28
C ASP A 93 -4.09 22.23 -21.81
N THR A 94 -4.66 21.93 -22.99
CA THR A 94 -4.47 20.71 -23.83
C THR A 94 -5.07 19.33 -23.42
N CYS A 95 -6.40 19.20 -23.47
CA CYS A 95 -7.17 17.99 -23.14
C CYS A 95 -7.07 16.77 -24.12
N LYS A 96 -6.55 16.93 -25.36
CA LYS A 96 -6.68 15.90 -26.42
C LYS A 96 -5.76 14.67 -26.29
N ASN A 97 -4.60 14.80 -25.65
CA ASN A 97 -3.62 13.70 -25.57
C ASN A 97 -3.86 12.77 -24.37
N MET A 98 -4.44 13.30 -23.29
CA MET A 98 -4.67 12.55 -22.05
C MET A 98 -5.76 11.47 -22.16
N CYS A 99 -6.85 11.73 -22.91
CA CYS A 99 -7.92 10.74 -23.07
C CYS A 99 -7.41 9.42 -23.68
N LYS A 100 -6.45 9.50 -24.61
CA LYS A 100 -5.83 8.33 -25.23
C LYS A 100 -4.95 7.54 -24.25
N THR A 101 -4.20 8.24 -23.39
CA THR A 101 -3.38 7.59 -22.34
C THR A 101 -4.26 6.92 -21.27
N LEU A 102 -5.41 7.51 -20.95
CA LEU A 102 -6.38 6.95 -20.01
C LEU A 102 -7.06 5.68 -20.53
N GLU A 103 -7.38 5.61 -21.82
CA GLU A 103 -7.85 4.37 -22.44
C GLU A 103 -6.78 3.28 -22.41
N ALA A 104 -5.51 3.62 -22.69
CA ALA A 104 -4.40 2.68 -22.58
C ALA A 104 -4.18 2.13 -21.16
N LEU A 105 -4.48 2.90 -20.12
CA LEU A 105 -4.41 2.45 -18.72
C LEU A 105 -5.57 1.52 -18.33
N LYS A 106 -6.73 1.63 -18.97
CA LYS A 106 -7.86 0.70 -18.78
C LYS A 106 -7.60 -0.65 -19.47
N GLU A 107 -6.89 -0.63 -20.60
CA GLU A 107 -6.48 -1.82 -21.37
C GLU A 107 -5.32 -2.60 -20.74
N LEU A 108 -4.63 -2.04 -19.73
CA LEU A 108 -3.68 -2.79 -18.91
C LEU A 108 -4.44 -3.78 -18.01
N HIS A 109 -4.75 -4.93 -18.58
CA HIS A 109 -5.08 -6.14 -17.85
C HIS A 109 -3.83 -6.58 -17.08
N ILE A 110 -3.66 -6.04 -15.89
CA ILE A 110 -2.73 -6.57 -14.91
C ILE A 110 -3.45 -7.78 -14.28
N PRO A 111 -2.92 -9.01 -14.44
CA PRO A 111 -3.53 -10.23 -13.92
C PRO A 111 -3.73 -10.19 -12.40
#